data_AF-A0A1L3SXD6-F1
#
_entry.id   AF-A0A1L3SXD6-F1
#
_cell.length_a   1.000
_cell.length_b   1.000
_cell.length_c   1.000
_cell.angle_alpha   90.00
_cell.angle_beta   90.00
_cell.angle_gamma   90.00
#
_symmetry.space_group_name_H-M   'P 1'
#
loop_
_entity.id
_entity.type
_entity.pdbx_description
1 polymer ?
#
loop_
_entity_poly.entity_id
_entity_poly.type
_entity_poly.pdbx_seq_one_letter_code
_entity_poly.pdbx_strand_id
1 'polypeptide(L)'
;MDNSNVTVSDGSLFDPTAYEVVLRPLGASEGGGWLATIPALPGCTGDGETEMEAIKDVRLAALEWAHAAMNDGERVPAPSTQKAVAAE
;
A
#
# COMPACT_ATOMS: atom_id res chain seq x y z
N MET A 1 12.97 7.65 -9.24
CA MET A 1 13.19 7.92 -7.81
C MET A 1 13.88 6.69 -7.24
N ASP A 2 15.04 6.84 -6.62
CA ASP A 2 15.75 5.75 -5.93
C ASP A 2 15.23 5.63 -4.49
N ASN A 3 14.39 4.63 -4.24
CA ASN A 3 13.79 4.38 -2.92
C ASN A 3 14.70 3.55 -2.01
N SER A 4 15.98 3.40 -2.38
CA SER A 4 16.96 2.48 -1.79
C SER A 4 17.40 2.81 -0.35
N ASN A 5 16.89 3.89 0.25
CA ASN A 5 17.22 4.32 1.62
C ASN A 5 16.01 4.47 2.53
N VAL A 6 14.82 4.04 2.10
CA VAL A 6 13.64 4.12 2.96
C VAL A 6 13.69 2.96 3.98
N THR A 7 13.85 3.27 5.26
CA THR A 7 13.84 2.31 6.37
C THR A 7 12.49 2.31 7.08
N VAL A 8 11.92 1.13 7.31
CA VAL A 8 10.70 0.95 8.13
C VAL A 8 11.02 0.95 9.62
N SER A 9 10.00 1.06 10.45
CA SER A 9 10.13 1.14 11.92
C SER A 9 10.92 -0.01 12.57
N ASP A 10 10.96 -1.17 11.92
CA ASP A 10 11.72 -2.36 12.36
C ASP A 10 13.21 -2.34 11.94
N GLY A 11 13.65 -1.34 11.16
CA GLY A 11 15.02 -1.23 10.66
C GLY A 11 15.27 -1.91 9.31
N SER A 12 14.28 -2.61 8.78
CA SER A 12 14.31 -3.18 7.43
C SER A 12 14.13 -2.12 6.34
N LEU A 13 14.55 -2.41 5.11
CA LEU A 13 14.25 -1.57 3.95
C LEU A 13 12.75 -1.65 3.61
N PHE A 14 12.19 -0.53 3.18
CA PHE A 14 10.82 -0.47 2.71
C PHE A 14 10.71 -1.23 1.40
N ASP A 15 9.92 -2.29 1.44
CA ASP A 15 9.49 -3.03 0.27
C ASP A 15 7.96 -3.04 0.22
N PRO A 16 7.32 -2.38 -0.77
CA PRO A 16 5.87 -2.33 -0.86
C PRO A 16 5.26 -3.71 -1.14
N THR A 17 6.06 -4.69 -1.59
CA THR A 17 5.57 -6.05 -1.84
C THR A 17 5.42 -6.89 -0.57
N ALA A 18 6.05 -6.46 0.52
CA ALA A 18 5.92 -7.07 1.85
C ALA A 18 4.63 -6.69 2.58
N TYR A 19 3.84 -5.74 2.06
CA TYR A 19 2.60 -5.28 2.68
C TYR A 19 1.39 -6.01 2.11
N GLU A 20 0.40 -6.26 2.97
CA GLU A 20 -0.91 -6.77 2.55
C GLU A 20 -1.64 -5.73 1.71
N VAL A 21 -2.19 -6.18 0.58
CA VAL A 21 -3.07 -5.38 -0.28
C VAL A 21 -4.48 -5.93 -0.16
N VAL A 22 -5.42 -5.05 0.21
CA VAL A 22 -6.85 -5.36 0.23
C VAL A 22 -7.47 -4.83 -1.05
N LEU A 23 -8.09 -5.73 -1.81
CA LEU A 23 -8.83 -5.42 -3.03
C LEU A 23 -10.33 -5.39 -2.79
N ARG A 24 -11.00 -4.41 -3.40
CA ARG A 24 -12.46 -4.41 -3.55
C ARG A 24 -12.86 -4.01 -4.97
N PRO A 25 -13.92 -4.59 -5.54
CA PRO A 25 -14.49 -4.08 -6.78
C PRO A 25 -15.12 -2.70 -6.53
N LEU A 26 -15.02 -1.83 -7.52
CA LEU A 26 -15.70 -0.53 -7.55
C LEU A 26 -17.03 -0.66 -8.29
N GLY A 27 -18.09 -0.07 -7.73
CA GLY A 27 -19.37 0.01 -8.41
C GLY A 27 -19.31 0.91 -9.64
N ALA A 28 -20.28 0.77 -10.55
CA ALA A 28 -20.35 1.61 -11.76
C ALA A 28 -20.42 3.12 -11.46
N SER A 29 -21.04 3.50 -10.34
CA SER A 29 -21.10 4.90 -9.87
C SER A 29 -19.76 5.44 -9.36
N GLU A 30 -18.80 4.56 -9.04
CA GLU A 30 -17.43 4.90 -8.60
C GLU A 30 -16.43 4.85 -9.77
N GLY A 31 -16.89 4.56 -10.99
CA GLY A 31 -16.04 4.42 -12.18
C GLY A 31 -15.83 2.97 -12.64
N GLY A 32 -16.24 1.98 -11.85
CA GLY A 32 -15.97 0.55 -12.12
C GLY A 32 -14.52 0.16 -11.86
N GLY A 33 -14.17 -1.09 -12.16
CA GLY A 33 -12.83 -1.63 -11.92
C GLY A 33 -12.62 -2.07 -10.48
N TRP A 34 -11.40 -1.85 -9.98
CA TRP A 34 -10.90 -2.35 -8.70
C TRP A 34 -10.18 -1.26 -7.93
N LEU A 35 -10.38 -1.25 -6.61
CA LEU A 35 -9.64 -0.44 -5.66
C LEU A 35 -8.74 -1.35 -4.84
N ALA A 36 -7.48 -0.97 -4.73
CA ALA A 36 -6.48 -1.57 -3.88
C ALA A 36 -6.11 -0.60 -2.76
N THR A 37 -5.99 -1.10 -1.54
CA THR A 37 -5.57 -0.33 -0.37
C THR A 37 -4.54 -1.10 0.43
N ILE A 38 -3.64 -0.39 1.11
CA ILE A 38 -2.70 -0.99 2.07
C ILE A 38 -3.10 -0.52 3.46
N PRO A 39 -3.78 -1.33 4.28
CA PRO A 39 -4.28 -0.91 5.59
C PRO A 39 -3.18 -0.41 6.54
N ALA A 40 -1.98 -0.95 6.40
CA ALA A 40 -0.81 -0.53 7.18
C ALA A 40 -0.27 0.85 6.77
N LEU A 41 -0.64 1.37 5.59
CA LEU A 41 -0.23 2.67 5.06
C LEU A 41 -1.51 3.51 4.85
N PRO A 42 -2.07 4.13 5.91
CA PRO A 42 -3.33 4.84 5.80
C PRO A 42 -3.24 5.98 4.77
N GLY A 43 -4.23 6.02 3.88
CA GLY A 43 -4.27 6.94 2.73
C GLY A 43 -3.60 6.39 1.47
N CYS A 44 -2.84 5.30 1.54
CA CYS A 44 -2.27 4.64 0.38
C CYS A 44 -3.33 3.80 -0.33
N THR A 45 -3.79 4.30 -1.48
CA THR A 45 -4.82 3.69 -2.31
C THR A 45 -4.34 3.70 -3.75
N GLY A 46 -4.72 2.69 -4.52
CA GLY A 46 -4.57 2.68 -5.97
C GLY A 46 -5.76 2.02 -6.63
N ASP A 47 -5.97 2.29 -7.91
CA ASP A 47 -7.10 1.77 -8.67
C ASP A 47 -6.68 1.23 -10.04
N GLY A 48 -7.57 0.48 -10.66
CA GLY A 48 -7.33 -0.06 -12.00
C GLY A 48 -8.55 -0.79 -12.56
N GLU A 49 -8.57 -0.97 -13.87
CA GLU A 49 -9.65 -1.72 -14.54
C GLU A 49 -9.64 -3.19 -14.10
N THR A 50 -8.47 -3.71 -13.73
CA THR A 50 -8.25 -5.07 -13.24
C THR A 50 -7.61 -5.11 -11.84
N GLU A 51 -7.76 -6.24 -11.16
CA GLU A 51 -7.12 -6.50 -9.85
C GLU A 51 -5.61 -6.27 -9.88
N MET A 52 -4.94 -6.74 -10.94
CA MET A 52 -3.49 -6.59 -11.08
C MET A 52 -3.07 -5.14 -11.33
N GLU A 53 -3.86 -4.36 -12.07
CA GLU A 53 -3.60 -2.93 -12.25
C GLU A 53 -3.74 -2.18 -10.94
N ALA A 54 -4.81 -2.43 -10.17
CA ALA A 54 -4.98 -1.82 -8.86
C ALA A 54 -3.83 -2.19 -7.89
N ILE A 55 -3.37 -3.46 -7.89
CA ILE A 55 -2.21 -3.89 -7.09
C ILE A 55 -0.93 -3.14 -7.52
N LYS A 56 -0.71 -3.00 -8.84
CA LYS A 56 0.46 -2.28 -9.34
C LYS A 56 0.41 -0.82 -8.94
N ASP A 57 -0.76 -0.20 -9.05
CA ASP A 57 -0.97 1.21 -8.75
C ASP A 57 -0.77 1.51 -7.25
N VAL A 58 -1.39 0.71 -6.36
CA VAL A 58 -1.22 0.93 -4.91
C VAL A 58 0.23 0.73 -4.46
N ARG A 59 1.00 -0.15 -5.12
CA ARG A 59 2.43 -0.34 -4.82
C ARG A 59 3.27 0.86 -5.24
N LEU A 60 2.91 1.52 -6.34
CA LEU A 60 3.52 2.79 -6.74
C LEU A 60 3.17 3.90 -5.75
N ALA A 61 1.88 4.01 -5.39
CA ALA A 61 1.43 4.95 -4.37
C ALA A 61 2.13 4.74 -3.03
N ALA A 62 2.41 3.48 -2.65
CA ALA A 62 3.13 3.15 -1.42
C ALA A 62 4.58 3.66 -1.42
N LEU A 63 5.26 3.61 -2.57
CA LEU A 63 6.61 4.16 -2.73
C LEU A 63 6.62 5.68 -2.57
N GLU A 64 5.63 6.36 -3.13
CA GLU A 64 5.49 7.82 -3.00
C GLU A 64 5.09 8.21 -1.57
N TRP A 65 4.15 7.50 -0.96
CA TRP A 65 3.74 7.68 0.43
C TRP A 65 4.93 7.54 1.37
N ALA A 66 5.75 6.51 1.20
CA ALA A 66 6.91 6.27 2.05
C ALA A 66 7.96 7.40 1.91
N HIS A 67 8.15 7.92 0.71
CA HIS A 67 9.04 9.06 0.48
C HIS A 67 8.53 10.35 1.16
N ALA A 68 7.23 10.62 1.06
CA ALA A 68 6.60 11.74 1.75
C ALA A 68 6.74 11.61 3.28
N ALA A 69 6.42 10.43 3.84
CA ALA A 69 6.58 10.15 5.26
C ALA A 69 8.00 10.42 5.74
N MET A 70 9.01 10.01 4.97
CA MET A 70 10.41 10.30 5.30
C MET A 70 10.76 11.79 5.29
N ASN A 71 10.28 12.51 4.28
CA ASN A 71 10.51 13.96 4.17
C ASN A 71 9.87 14.72 5.34
N ASP A 72 8.73 14.26 5.83
CA ASP A 72 8.04 14.79 7.00
C ASP A 72 8.64 14.30 8.34
N GLY A 73 9.65 13.43 8.31
CA GLY A 73 10.30 12.87 9.50
C GLY A 73 9.45 11.83 10.23
N GLU A 74 8.40 11.33 9.60
CA GLU A 74 7.55 10.25 10.08
C GLU A 74 8.22 8.88 9.83
N ARG A 75 8.04 7.94 10.75
CA ARG A 75 8.48 6.56 10.49
C ARG A 75 7.47 5.83 9.62
N VAL A 76 7.99 5.13 8.62
CA VAL A 76 7.20 4.18 7.85
C VAL A 76 6.86 2.98 8.75
N PRO A 77 5.57 2.61 8.91
CA PRO A 77 5.17 1.47 9.72
C PRO A 77 5.72 0.18 9.10
N ALA A 78 6.09 -0.81 9.92
CA ALA A 78 6.50 -2.10 9.38
C ALA A 78 5.31 -2.85 8.76
N PRO A 79 5.53 -3.70 7.75
CA PRO A 79 4.47 -4.56 7.23
C PRO A 79 3.91 -5.40 8.37
N SER A 80 2.58 -5.34 8.53
CA SER A 80 1.91 -6.11 9.57
C SER A 80 2.00 -7.59 9.21
N THR A 81 2.79 -8.38 9.93
CA THR A 81 2.76 -9.86 9.85
C THR A 81 1.47 -10.44 10.46
N GLN A 82 0.38 -9.67 10.50
CA GLN A 82 -0.85 -10.08 11.13
C GLN A 82 -1.58 -11.04 10.19
N LYS A 83 -1.35 -12.32 10.47
CA LYS A 83 -2.22 -13.46 10.17
C LYS A 83 -3.67 -12.97 10.01
N ALA A 84 -4.21 -13.15 8.80
CA ALA A 84 -5.60 -12.92 8.45
C ALA A 84 -6.51 -13.20 9.66
N VAL A 85 -7.16 -12.16 10.19
CA VAL A 85 -8.18 -12.36 11.21
C VAL A 85 -9.38 -12.99 10.51
N ALA A 86 -9.77 -14.13 11.06
CA ALA A 86 -10.95 -14.88 10.68
C ALA A 86 -12.21 -14.00 10.72
N ALA A 87 -13.09 -14.18 9.75
CA ALA A 87 -14.50 -13.90 9.89
C ALA A 87 -15.23 -15.25 9.85
N GLU A 88 -15.45 -15.74 11.07
CA GLU A 88 -16.54 -16.58 11.61
C GLU A 88 -17.75 -16.91 10.71
#